data_AF-A0A563VY41-F1
#
_entry.id   AF-A0A563VY41-F1
#
_cell.length_a   1.000
_cell.length_b   1.000
_cell.length_c   1.000
_cell.angle_alpha   90.00
_cell.angle_beta   90.00
_cell.angle_gamma   90.00
#
_symmetry.space_group_name_H-M   'P 1'
#
loop_
_entity.id
_entity.type
_entity.pdbx_description
1 polymer ?
#
loop_
_entity_poly.entity_id
_entity_poly.type
_entity_poly.pdbx_seq_one_letter_code
_entity_poly.pdbx_strand_id
1 'polypeptide(L)'
;MRNGSGDEYYIVFNSDGAILKGFTHESKIWLDICKNDKLLPDFLAQVPNCFTKAITEPALEFQYSSFCIWRTYLDSNWNLVNYHLPSQEDNDLSDDLLFI
;
A
#
# COMPACT_ATOMS: atom_id res chain seq x y z
N MET A 1 0.60 -2.89 -12.68
CA MET A 1 -0.35 -2.97 -13.82
C MET A 1 -1.12 -1.67 -13.88
N ARG A 2 -1.57 -1.21 -15.06
CA ARG A 2 -2.51 -0.08 -15.19
C ARG A 2 -3.77 -0.64 -15.84
N ASN A 3 -4.91 -0.59 -15.16
CA ASN A 3 -6.15 -1.19 -15.66
C ASN A 3 -6.92 -0.28 -16.64
N GLY A 4 -6.46 0.96 -16.85
CA GLY A 4 -7.13 1.95 -17.70
C GLY A 4 -8.19 2.78 -16.99
N SER A 5 -8.43 2.51 -15.70
CA SER A 5 -9.40 3.21 -14.84
C SER A 5 -8.76 4.07 -13.76
N GLY A 6 -7.44 4.26 -13.81
CA GLY A 6 -6.69 5.05 -12.82
C GLY A 6 -6.08 4.24 -11.68
N ASP A 7 -6.30 2.92 -11.64
CA ASP A 7 -5.67 2.06 -10.63
C ASP A 7 -4.31 1.56 -11.10
N GLU A 8 -3.38 1.48 -10.14
CA GLU A 8 -2.05 1.00 -10.40
C GLU A 8 -1.47 0.17 -9.25
N TYR A 9 -0.52 -0.70 -9.59
CA TYR A 9 0.32 -1.33 -8.58
C TYR A 9 1.75 -1.52 -9.10
N TYR A 10 2.68 -1.49 -8.15
CA TYR A 10 4.09 -1.84 -8.31
C TYR A 10 4.45 -2.96 -7.36
N ILE A 11 5.24 -3.92 -7.83
CA ILE A 11 5.89 -4.92 -6.98
C ILE A 11 7.40 -4.80 -7.14
N VAL A 12 8.11 -4.73 -6.02
CA VAL A 12 9.56 -4.63 -5.96
C VAL A 12 10.10 -5.84 -5.21
N PHE A 13 11.07 -6.51 -5.82
CA PHE A 13 11.81 -7.61 -5.21
C PHE A 13 13.21 -7.14 -4.83
N ASN A 14 13.68 -7.55 -3.65
CA ASN A 14 15.05 -7.31 -3.20
C ASN A 14 15.61 -8.57 -2.51
N SER A 15 16.82 -8.41 -1.94
CA SER A 15 17.50 -9.45 -1.15
C SER A 15 16.79 -9.84 0.14
N ASP A 16 15.78 -9.10 0.56
CA ASP A 16 15.08 -9.29 1.83
C ASP A 16 13.64 -9.78 1.65
N GLY A 17 13.06 -9.63 0.45
CA GLY A 17 11.76 -10.18 0.08
C GLY A 17 11.09 -9.39 -1.04
N ALA A 18 9.78 -9.18 -0.91
CA ALA A 18 8.96 -8.43 -1.84
C ALA A 18 8.07 -7.40 -1.13
N ILE A 19 7.89 -6.25 -1.75
CA ILE A 19 6.92 -5.22 -1.35
C ILE A 19 6.05 -4.88 -2.55
N LEU A 20 4.75 -4.72 -2.31
CA LEU A 20 3.79 -4.30 -3.29
C LEU A 20 3.06 -3.05 -2.80
N LYS A 21 3.06 -2.02 -3.64
CA LYS A 21 2.29 -0.79 -3.49
C LYS A 21 1.10 -0.84 -4.43
N GLY A 22 -0.09 -0.59 -3.90
CA GLY A 22 -1.30 -0.46 -4.66
C GLY A 22 -1.92 0.92 -4.53
N PHE A 23 -2.53 1.38 -5.61
CA PHE A 23 -3.28 2.60 -5.69
C PHE A 23 -4.62 2.33 -6.38
N THR A 24 -5.68 2.71 -5.70
CA THR A 24 -7.05 2.69 -6.21
C THR A 24 -7.62 4.09 -6.12
N HIS A 25 -7.98 4.66 -7.27
CA HIS A 25 -8.44 6.03 -7.36
C HIS A 25 -9.70 6.27 -6.51
N GLU A 26 -10.56 5.26 -6.40
CA GLU A 26 -11.85 5.34 -5.72
C GLU A 26 -11.82 4.87 -4.26
N SER A 27 -10.64 4.54 -3.70
CA SER A 27 -10.59 4.04 -2.33
C SER A 27 -10.88 5.11 -1.28
N LYS A 28 -11.62 4.69 -0.26
CA LYS A 28 -11.87 5.50 0.95
C LYS A 28 -10.56 5.83 1.67
N ILE A 29 -9.59 4.91 1.68
CA ILE A 29 -8.26 5.13 2.28
C ILE A 29 -7.54 6.28 1.57
N TRP A 30 -7.51 6.28 0.24
CA TRP A 30 -6.89 7.37 -0.50
C TRP A 30 -7.56 8.71 -0.22
N LEU A 31 -8.90 8.74 -0.20
CA LEU A 31 -9.66 9.95 0.14
C LEU A 31 -9.34 10.49 1.54
N ASP A 32 -9.10 9.61 2.52
CA ASP A 32 -8.74 10.04 3.87
C ASP A 32 -7.28 10.50 3.98
N ILE A 33 -6.36 9.83 3.27
CA ILE A 33 -4.98 10.29 3.13
C ILE A 33 -4.93 11.70 2.55
N CYS A 34 -5.72 11.99 1.51
CA CYS A 34 -5.83 13.34 0.95
C CYS A 34 -6.39 14.39 1.92
N LYS A 35 -7.15 13.98 2.95
CA LYS A 35 -7.69 14.89 3.98
C LYS A 35 -6.73 15.09 5.15
N ASN A 36 -5.80 14.15 5.37
CA ASN A 36 -4.85 14.19 6.47
C ASN A 36 -3.49 13.66 6.03
N ASP A 37 -2.61 14.60 5.68
CA ASP A 37 -1.24 14.34 5.19
C ASP A 37 -0.35 13.54 6.16
N LYS A 38 -0.75 13.37 7.43
CA LYS A 38 -0.02 12.54 8.40
C LYS A 38 -0.30 11.06 8.29
N LEU A 39 -1.43 10.67 7.69
CA LEU A 39 -1.84 9.27 7.62
C LEU A 39 -0.88 8.44 6.75
N LEU A 40 -0.42 9.00 5.64
CA LEU A 40 0.47 8.29 4.74
C LEU A 40 1.85 8.00 5.37
N PRO A 41 2.53 8.96 6.04
CA PRO A 41 3.73 8.66 6.82
C PRO A 41 3.52 7.58 7.89
N ASP A 42 2.43 7.64 8.66
CA ASP A 42 2.11 6.64 9.70
C ASP A 42 1.81 5.26 9.09
N PHE A 43 1.15 5.24 7.93
CA PHE A 43 0.90 4.05 7.12
C PHE A 43 2.21 3.41 6.64
N LEU A 44 3.12 4.20 6.05
CA LEU A 44 4.40 3.70 5.54
C LEU A 44 5.39 3.34 6.65
N ALA A 45 5.25 3.91 7.85
CA ALA A 45 6.09 3.58 9.01
C ALA A 45 5.92 2.13 9.50
N GLN A 46 4.84 1.44 9.13
CA GLN A 46 4.62 0.02 9.44
C GLN A 46 5.46 -0.92 8.58
N VAL A 47 5.95 -0.44 7.43
CA VAL A 47 6.74 -1.24 6.49
C VAL A 47 8.16 -1.46 7.03
N PRO A 48 8.71 -2.68 6.96
CA PRO A 48 10.08 -2.95 7.39
C PRO A 48 11.13 -2.09 6.68
N ASN A 49 12.16 -1.68 7.43
CA ASN A 49 13.26 -0.85 6.94
C ASN A 49 14.03 -1.45 5.75
N CYS A 50 13.98 -2.76 5.53
CA CYS A 50 14.60 -3.37 4.34
C CYS A 50 13.97 -2.90 3.02
N PHE A 51 12.75 -2.34 3.06
CA PHE A 51 12.07 -1.78 1.90
C PHE A 51 12.14 -0.24 1.82
N THR A 52 12.87 0.45 2.72
CA THR A 52 12.97 1.92 2.69
C THR A 52 13.40 2.45 1.33
N LYS A 53 14.35 1.77 0.65
CA LYS A 53 14.79 2.17 -0.70
C LYS A 53 13.64 2.19 -1.71
N ALA A 54 12.73 1.21 -1.65
CA ALA A 54 11.56 1.16 -2.53
C ALA A 54 10.57 2.28 -2.19
N ILE A 55 10.33 2.53 -0.90
CA ILE A 55 9.44 3.60 -0.44
C ILE A 55 9.94 4.98 -0.88
N THR A 56 11.25 5.22 -0.80
CA THR A 56 11.84 6.52 -1.13
C THR A 56 12.11 6.71 -2.62
N GLU A 57 11.92 5.67 -3.45
CA GLU A 57 12.20 5.72 -4.88
C GLU A 57 11.14 6.57 -5.60
N PRO A 58 11.50 7.74 -6.18
CA PRO A 58 10.52 8.63 -6.81
C PRO A 58 9.76 7.97 -7.96
N ALA A 59 10.37 7.04 -8.69
CA ALA A 59 9.73 6.36 -9.82
C ALA A 59 8.57 5.43 -9.41
N LEU A 60 8.47 5.07 -8.12
CA LEU A 60 7.43 4.18 -7.60
C LEU A 60 6.27 4.93 -6.96
N GLU A 61 6.43 6.23 -6.75
CA GLU A 61 5.40 7.15 -6.26
C GLU A 61 4.60 6.57 -5.07
N PHE A 62 5.31 6.07 -4.05
CA PHE A 62 4.70 5.53 -2.83
C PHE A 62 3.82 6.55 -2.08
N GLN A 63 3.99 7.84 -2.38
CA GLN A 63 3.10 8.91 -1.92
C GLN A 63 1.65 8.80 -2.41
N TYR A 64 1.41 8.01 -3.47
CA TYR A 64 0.09 7.70 -3.99
C TYR A 64 -0.27 6.25 -3.68
N SER A 65 -0.30 5.86 -2.41
CA SER A 65 -0.64 4.48 -2.00
C SER A 65 -1.98 4.44 -1.28
N SER A 66 -2.87 3.56 -1.71
CA SER A 66 -4.10 3.21 -0.98
C SER A 66 -3.93 1.96 -0.13
N PHE A 67 -3.07 1.03 -0.55
CA PHE A 67 -2.68 -0.14 0.25
C PHE A 67 -1.22 -0.53 -0.03
N CYS A 68 -0.64 -1.28 0.90
CA CYS A 68 0.73 -1.76 0.80
C CYS A 68 0.82 -3.10 1.52
N ILE A 69 1.35 -4.10 0.82
CA ILE A 69 1.64 -5.41 1.37
C ILE A 69 3.11 -5.73 1.20
N TRP A 70 3.65 -6.53 2.10
CA TRP A 70 5.02 -7.00 1.98
C TRP A 70 5.17 -8.41 2.52
N ARG A 71 6.25 -9.05 2.10
CA ARG A 71 6.67 -10.33 2.64
C ARG A 71 8.19 -10.38 2.61
N THR A 72 8.80 -10.52 3.77
CA THR A 72 10.23 -10.83 3.88
C THR A 72 10.47 -12.33 3.73
N TYR A 73 11.72 -12.76 3.52
CA TYR A 73 12.07 -14.18 3.49
C TYR A 73 11.85 -14.90 4.83
N LEU A 74 11.77 -14.14 5.94
CA LEU A 74 11.47 -14.67 7.27
C LEU A 74 9.96 -14.79 7.51
N ASP A 75 9.14 -14.12 6.70
CA ASP A 75 7.69 -14.11 6.85
C ASP A 75 7.05 -15.36 6.22
N SER A 76 6.20 -16.00 7.01
CA SER A 76 5.39 -17.15 6.54
C SER A 76 4.21 -16.71 5.68
N ASN A 77 3.71 -15.48 5.85
CA ASN A 77 2.56 -14.92 5.14
C ASN A 77 2.87 -13.51 4.60
N TRP A 78 2.02 -13.00 3.71
CA TRP A 78 2.04 -11.58 3.37
C TRP A 78 1.48 -10.76 4.55
N ASN A 79 2.14 -9.64 4.82
CA ASN A 79 1.71 -8.64 5.79
C ASN A 79 1.03 -7.50 5.02
N LEU A 80 -0.02 -6.93 5.61
CA LEU A 80 -0.74 -5.78 5.10
C LEU A 80 -0.55 -4.62 6.08
N VAL A 81 -0.38 -3.40 5.56
CA VAL A 81 -0.41 -2.21 6.41
C VAL A 81 -1.80 -2.09 7.02
N ASN A 82 -1.88 -2.07 8.35
CA ASN A 82 -3.16 -1.91 9.02
C ASN A 82 -3.61 -0.45 8.94
N TYR A 83 -4.76 -0.23 8.31
CA TYR A 83 -5.45 1.04 8.30
C TYR A 83 -6.87 0.84 8.84
N HIS A 84 -7.14 1.38 10.04
CA HIS A 84 -8.49 1.36 10.59
C HIS A 84 -9.28 2.54 10.03
N LEU A 85 -10.15 2.28 9.05
CA LEU A 85 -11.19 3.22 8.66
C LEU A 85 -12.09 3.48 9.89
N PRO A 86 -12.39 4.75 10.24
CA PRO A 86 -13.35 5.06 11.27
C PRO A 86 -14.77 4.71 10.78
N SER A 87 -15.17 3.44 10.98
CA SER A 87 -16.54 2.92 10.97
C SER A 87 -17.53 3.49 9.95
N GLN A 88 -17.68 2.84 8.80
CA GLN A 88 -18.89 2.11 8.37
C GLN A 88 -18.74 1.71 6.89
N GLU A 89 -19.04 0.43 6.64
CA GLU A 89 -18.78 -0.34 5.41
C GLU A 89 -17.30 -0.63 5.15
N ASP A 90 -16.89 -1.82 5.63
CA ASP A 90 -15.66 -2.59 5.32
C ASP A 90 -15.61 -2.98 3.83
N ASN A 91 -15.81 -2.00 2.96
CA ASN A 91 -15.52 -2.11 1.56
C ASN A 91 -14.87 -0.80 1.16
N ASP A 92 -13.54 -0.80 1.20
CA ASP A 92 -12.71 0.33 0.79
C ASP A 92 -12.37 0.26 -0.71
N LEU A 93 -12.95 -0.71 -1.44
CA LEU A 93 -12.72 -1.06 -2.84
C LEU A 93 -11.29 -1.47 -3.18
N SER A 94 -10.37 -1.46 -2.19
CA SER A 94 -9.01 -1.96 -2.34
C SER A 94 -8.94 -3.48 -2.16
N ASP A 95 -9.89 -4.05 -1.41
CA ASP A 95 -10.10 -5.49 -1.27
C ASP A 95 -10.30 -6.19 -2.63
N ASP A 96 -10.90 -5.52 -3.62
CA ASP A 96 -11.07 -6.07 -4.99
C ASP A 96 -9.73 -6.32 -5.70
N LEU A 97 -8.64 -5.70 -5.26
CA LEU A 97 -7.28 -5.96 -5.76
C LEU A 97 -6.50 -6.95 -4.87
N LEU A 98 -6.99 -7.23 -3.67
CA LEU A 98 -6.38 -8.12 -2.69
C LEU A 98 -7.30 -9.33 -2.46
N PHE A 99 -7.39 -10.23 -3.45
CA PHE A 99 -7.93 -11.57 -3.23
C PHE A 99 -6.91 -12.41 -2.43
N ILE A 100 -6.79 -12.16 -1.13
CA ILE A 100 -5.92 -12.93 -0.21
C ILE A 100 -6.74 -13.99 0.52
#